data_AF-A0A621B302-F1
#
_entry.id   AF-A0A621B302-F1
#
_cell.length_a   1.000
_cell.length_b   1.000
_cell.length_c   1.000
_cell.angle_alpha   90.00
_cell.angle_beta   90.00
_cell.angle_gamma   90.00
#
_symmetry.space_group_name_H-M   'P 1'
#
loop_
_entity.id
_entity.type
_entity.pdbx_description
1 polymer ?
#
loop_
_entity_poly.entity_id
_entity_poly.type
_entity_poly.pdbx_seq_one_letter_code
_entity_poly.pdbx_strand_id
1 'polypeptide(L)' 'MKALLWLVGLALLLTGCASEKGIIDKEGYQLDTRHRAQAAYPRIKVLVIHYTAENFDVSLATLTGRNVSSHY' A
#
# COMPACT_ATOMS: atom_id res chain seq x y z
N MET A 1 31.99 36.98 7.62
CA MET A 1 30.74 36.69 8.35
C MET A 1 29.48 36.96 7.52
N LYS A 2 29.31 38.13 6.89
CA LYS A 2 28.13 38.47 6.07
C LYS A 2 27.94 37.57 4.83
N ALA A 3 29.03 37.22 4.13
CA ALA A 3 28.98 36.32 2.99
C ALA A 3 28.58 34.88 3.37
N LEU A 4 28.99 34.42 4.55
CA LEU A 4 28.59 33.11 5.10
C LEU A 4 27.09 33.09 5.42
N LEU A 5 26.56 34.17 5.99
CA LEU A 5 25.12 34.33 6.24
C LEU A 5 24.30 34.32 4.94
N TRP A 6 24.80 34.96 3.88
CA TRP A 6 24.17 34.93 2.55
C TRP A 6 24.20 33.53 1.92
N LEU A 7 25.32 32.83 2.02
CA LEU A 7 25.44 31.45 1.54
C LEU A 7 24.50 30.49 2.28
N VAL A 8 24.36 30.64 3.60
CA VAL A 8 23.43 29.84 4.41
C VAL A 8 21.97 30.16 4.03
N GLY A 9 21.63 31.43 3.82
CA GLY A 9 20.31 31.83 3.33
C GLY A 9 19.97 31.24 1.95
N LEU A 10 20.94 31.23 1.04
CA LEU A 10 20.80 30.63 -0.29
C LEU A 10 20.66 29.10 -0.23
N ALA A 11 21.42 28.45 0.65
CA ALA A 11 21.33 27.01 0.87
C ALA A 11 19.98 26.58 1.46
N LEU A 12 19.39 27.38 2.34
CA LEU A 12 18.07 27.14 2.90
C LEU A 12 16.96 27.20 1.83
N LEU A 13 17.06 28.12 0.87
CA LEU A 13 16.11 28.25 -0.24
C LEU A 13 16.08 27.02 -1.17
N LEU A 14 17.19 26.28 -1.28
CA LEU A 14 17.29 25.09 -2.13
C LEU A 14 16.62 23.83 -1.54
N THR A 15 16.28 23.83 -0.25
CA THR A 15 15.66 22.66 0.41
C THR A 15 14.18 22.47 0.07
N GLY A 16 13.52 23.46 -0.55
CA GLY A 16 12.10 23.41 -0.91
C GLY A 16 11.75 22.59 -2.16
N CYS A 17 12.72 22.29 -3.03
CA CYS A 17 12.45 21.64 -4.32
C CYS A 17 12.45 20.10 -4.28
N ALA A 18 12.88 19.49 -3.17
CA ALA A 18 13.27 18.07 -3.15
C ALA A 18 12.19 17.08 -2.68
N SER A 19 10.91 17.46 -2.58
CA SER A 19 9.90 16.52 -2.07
C SER A 19 8.57 16.60 -2.82
N GLU A 20 8.56 16.03 -4.01
CA GLU A 20 7.34 15.68 -4.72
C GLU A 20 6.67 14.45 -4.05
N LYS A 21 6.12 14.65 -2.84
CA LYS A 21 5.37 13.60 -2.14
C LYS A 21 4.22 13.10 -3.01
N GLY A 22 4.05 11.78 -3.08
CA GLY A 22 2.97 11.13 -3.82
C GLY A 22 3.28 10.74 -5.25
N ILE A 23 4.52 10.91 -5.74
CA ILE A 23 4.98 10.22 -6.96
C ILE A 23 5.74 8.96 -6.53
N ILE A 24 5.35 7.83 -7.09
CA ILE A 24 6.00 6.54 -6.85
C ILE A 24 6.63 6.08 -8.16
N ASP A 25 7.96 5.96 -8.17
CA ASP A 25 8.68 5.39 -9.30
C ASP A 25 8.41 3.89 -9.42
N LYS A 26 8.06 3.45 -10.62
CA LYS A 26 7.87 2.06 -11.01
C LYS A 26 8.74 1.76 -12.22
N GLU A 27 8.95 0.48 -12.50
CA GLU A 27 9.69 0.10 -13.70
C GLU A 27 8.91 0.53 -14.94
N GLY A 28 9.48 1.47 -15.71
CA GLY A 28 8.91 1.97 -16.96
C GLY A 28 7.80 3.03 -16.83
N TYR A 29 7.42 3.46 -15.61
CA TYR A 29 6.42 4.51 -15.43
C TYR A 29 6.48 5.16 -14.03
N GLN A 30 5.79 6.28 -13.87
CA GLN A 30 5.59 6.93 -12.57
C GLN A 30 4.11 6.91 -12.20
N LEU A 31 3.82 6.61 -10.94
CA LEU A 31 2.46 6.59 -10.39
C LEU A 31 2.23 7.81 -9.52
N ASP A 32 1.35 8.71 -9.96
CA ASP A 32 0.89 9.85 -9.16
C ASP A 32 -0.31 9.46 -8.28
N THR A 33 -0.13 9.52 -6.96
CA THR A 33 -1.15 9.22 -5.95
C THR A 33 -1.72 10.46 -5.26
N ARG A 34 -1.39 11.68 -5.72
CA ARG A 34 -1.81 12.94 -5.08
C ARG A 34 -3.31 13.18 -5.18
N HIS A 35 -3.96 12.62 -6.20
CA HIS A 35 -5.38 12.78 -6.45
C HIS A 35 -6.15 11.51 -6.11
N ARG A 36 -6.63 11.41 -4.86
CA ARG A 36 -7.44 10.27 -4.41
C ARG A 36 -8.93 10.54 -4.65
N ALA A 37 -9.60 9.59 -5.29
CA ALA A 37 -11.05 9.62 -5.38
C ALA A 37 -11.68 9.45 -3.98
N GLN A 38 -12.75 10.21 -3.71
CA GLN A 38 -13.53 10.07 -2.47
C GLN A 38 -14.26 8.72 -2.42
N ALA A 39 -14.69 8.21 -3.58
CA ALA A 39 -15.47 6.98 -3.72
C ALA A 39 -14.58 5.71 -3.81
N ALA A 40 -13.75 5.46 -2.80
CA ALA A 40 -12.93 4.26 -2.69
C ALA A 40 -13.44 3.34 -1.57
N TYR A 41 -14.02 2.20 -1.91
CA TYR A 41 -14.69 1.30 -0.96
C TYR A 41 -14.01 -0.07 -0.84
N PRO A 42 -14.18 -0.79 0.29
CA PRO A 42 -13.66 -2.15 0.45
C PRO A 42 -14.19 -3.11 -0.61
N ARG A 43 -13.37 -4.08 -1.04
CA ARG A 43 -13.76 -5.11 -2.01
C ARG A 43 -14.64 -6.21 -1.39
N ILE A 44 -14.41 -6.55 -0.13
CA ILE A 44 -15.19 -7.57 0.61
C ILE A 44 -16.51 -6.94 1.05
N LYS A 45 -17.62 -7.57 0.69
CA LYS A 45 -18.98 -7.08 1.00
C LYS A 45 -19.81 -8.04 1.87
N VAL A 46 -19.38 -9.30 1.98
CA VAL A 46 -20.14 -10.39 2.60
C VAL A 46 -19.19 -11.26 3.41
N LEU A 47 -19.70 -11.80 4.51
CA LEU A 47 -19.08 -12.84 5.33
C LEU A 47 -19.97 -14.09 5.28
N VAL A 48 -19.38 -15.25 5.01
CA VAL A 48 -20.10 -16.53 4.93
C VAL A 48 -19.52 -17.49 5.96
N ILE A 49 -20.38 -18.23 6.67
CA ILE A 49 -20.00 -19.18 7.71
C ILE A 49 -20.30 -20.59 7.22
N HIS A 50 -19.31 -21.49 7.30
CA HIS A 50 -19.40 -22.88 6.90
C HIS A 50 -19.00 -23.81 8.05
N TYR A 51 -19.49 -25.06 8.02
CA TYR A 51 -18.91 -26.17 8.78
C TYR A 51 -18.20 -27.12 7.81
N THR A 52 -17.18 -27.84 8.29
CA THR A 52 -16.31 -28.65 7.43
C THR A 52 -16.82 -30.06 7.14
N ALA A 53 -17.74 -30.55 7.98
CA ALA A 53 -18.26 -31.92 7.95
C ALA A 53 -17.20 -33.03 8.14
N GLU A 54 -16.00 -32.65 8.59
CA GLU A 54 -14.83 -33.52 8.79
C GLU A 54 -14.09 -33.14 10.08
N ASN A 55 -13.16 -33.98 10.53
CA ASN A 55 -12.26 -33.62 11.63
C ASN A 55 -11.24 -32.55 11.20
N PHE A 56 -10.52 -31.98 12.18
CA PHE A 56 -9.61 -30.86 11.93
C PHE A 56 -8.52 -31.17 10.90
N ASP A 57 -7.80 -32.29 11.06
CA ASP A 57 -6.67 -32.63 10.19
C ASP A 57 -7.12 -32.86 8.74
N VAL A 58 -8.24 -33.57 8.54
CA VAL A 58 -8.82 -33.81 7.21
C VAL A 58 -9.34 -32.52 6.59
N SER A 59 -9.96 -31.66 7.39
CA SER A 59 -10.45 -30.35 6.93
C SER A 59 -9.28 -29.47 6.46
N LEU A 60 -8.21 -29.41 7.25
CA LEU A 60 -7.02 -28.61 6.93
C LEU A 60 -6.32 -29.12 5.66
N ALA A 61 -6.15 -30.44 5.54
CA ALA A 61 -5.58 -31.05 4.33
C ALA A 61 -6.44 -30.75 3.09
N THR A 62 -7.76 -30.75 3.23
CA THR A 62 -8.69 -30.44 2.13
C THR A 62 -8.65 -28.95 1.73
N LEU A 63 -8.70 -28.04 2.72
CA LEU A 63 -8.76 -26.58 2.52
C LEU A 63 -7.43 -25.96 2.08
N THR A 64 -6.33 -26.70 2.21
CA THR A 64 -5.01 -26.34 1.67
C THR A 64 -4.64 -27.12 0.42
N GLY A 65 -5.56 -27.98 -0.05
CA GLY A 65 -5.42 -28.73 -1.28
C GLY A 65 -5.65 -27.86 -2.53
N ARG A 66 -5.84 -28.53 -3.67
CA ARG A 66 -5.93 -27.85 -4.99
C ARG A 66 -7.34 -27.37 -5.36
N ASN A 67 -8.37 -27.86 -4.68
CA ASN A 67 -9.74 -27.79 -5.17
C ASN A 67 -10.58 -26.72 -4.48
N VAL A 68 -10.40 -26.54 -3.16
CA VAL A 68 -11.20 -25.64 -2.33
C VAL A 68 -10.34 -25.04 -1.22
N SER A 69 -10.73 -23.87 -0.73
CA SER A 69 -10.11 -23.20 0.42
C SER A 69 -11.11 -22.32 1.15
N SER A 70 -10.76 -21.93 2.37
CA SER A 70 -11.42 -20.89 3.14
C SER A 70 -10.37 -19.91 3.65
N HIS A 71 -10.80 -18.69 4.01
CA HIS A 71 -9.89 -17.73 4.63
C HIS A 71 -9.53 -18.13 6.07
N TYR A 72 -10.48 -18.78 6.76
CA TYR A 72 -10.39 -19.31 8.11
C TYR A 72 -11.14 -20.63 8.20
#